data_AF-X6MVM4-F1
#
_entry.id   AF-X6MVM4-F1
#
_cell.length_a   1.000
_cell.length_b   1.000
_cell.length_c   1.000
_cell.angle_alpha   90.00
_cell.angle_beta   90.00
_cell.angle_gamma   90.00
#
_symmetry.space_group_name_H-M   'P 1'
#
loop_
_entity.id
_entity.type
_entity.pdbx_description
1 polymer ?
#
loop_
_entity_poly.entity_id
_entity_poly.type
_entity_poly.pdbx_seq_one_letter_code
_entity_poly.pdbx_strand_id
1 'polypeptide(L)'
;MAKFFKGLAMSGAWACFDEFNRIDVEVLSVVAQQISSVWNAIRAHKQTFVFESTEISLNPTTSVFITMNPGYAGRSELPDNLVALFRPVAMMVPDYSLIAEILLYSYGFNSAQLLSKKMVATFRLCSEQLSTQDHYDYGMRAVKSVIVQAGTLKKRYPDMDEELILLRALCDANVPKFLKQDLQLFNGIISDLFPGKTQNATDYGILMSTLLQTIKNHKLQAKDDFVTKVMQLYDVLGVRHGVMLVGPTGGGKTSNLHVLKDTLCKLDGVASFSKVDLYTLNPKAISMGELYGEFDPITQFQFFFFFV
;
A
#
# COMPACT_ATOMS: atom_id res chain seq x y z
N MET A 1 -9.80 8.19 23.87
CA MET A 1 -10.02 9.31 22.94
C MET A 1 -10.03 10.69 23.62
N ALA A 2 -10.65 10.89 24.80
CA ALA A 2 -10.69 12.18 25.49
C ALA A 2 -9.34 12.91 25.61
N LYS A 3 -8.28 12.22 26.07
CA LYS A 3 -6.92 12.79 26.18
C LYS A 3 -6.40 13.34 24.84
N PHE A 4 -6.71 12.65 23.73
CA PHE A 4 -6.32 13.07 22.38
C PHE A 4 -7.04 14.36 21.96
N PHE A 5 -8.37 14.42 22.10
CA PHE A 5 -9.15 15.62 21.76
C PHE A 5 -8.83 16.81 22.66
N LYS A 6 -8.51 16.56 23.93
CA LYS A 6 -7.98 17.58 24.84
C LYS A 6 -6.69 18.21 24.29
N GLY A 7 -5.72 17.38 23.89
CA GLY A 7 -4.49 17.84 23.25
C GLY A 7 -4.73 18.53 21.91
N LEU A 8 -5.67 18.04 21.11
CA LEU A 8 -6.02 18.61 19.81
C LEU A 8 -6.64 20.02 19.95
N ALA A 9 -7.54 20.21 20.92
CA ALA A 9 -8.19 21.49 21.19
C ALA A 9 -7.20 22.53 21.73
N MET A 10 -6.27 22.12 22.60
CA MET A 10 -5.25 23.02 23.16
C MET A 10 -4.16 23.40 22.15
N SER A 11 -3.75 22.45 21.30
CA SER A 11 -2.69 22.67 20.31
C SER A 11 -3.14 23.46 19.09
N GLY A 12 -4.41 23.32 18.69
CA GLY A 12 -4.91 23.91 17.44
C GLY A 12 -4.52 23.13 16.20
N ALA A 13 -4.00 21.89 16.36
CA ALA A 13 -3.62 21.03 15.25
C ALA A 13 -4.85 20.50 14.49
N TRP A 14 -4.59 20.00 13.28
CA TRP A 14 -5.59 19.31 12.46
C TRP A 14 -5.39 17.81 12.57
N ALA A 15 -6.47 17.08 12.85
CA ALA A 15 -6.46 15.63 12.89
C ALA A 15 -7.28 15.07 11.73
N CYS A 16 -6.70 14.14 10.96
CA CYS A 16 -7.43 13.34 9.98
C CYS A 16 -7.45 11.89 10.48
N PHE A 17 -8.62 11.41 10.89
CA PHE A 17 -8.78 10.02 11.30
C PHE A 17 -9.09 9.15 10.08
N ASP A 18 -8.18 8.24 9.78
CA ASP A 18 -8.36 7.27 8.70
C ASP A 18 -9.18 6.07 9.16
N GLU A 19 -10.06 5.55 8.30
CA GLU A 19 -10.93 4.39 8.58
C GLU A 19 -11.76 4.54 9.87
N PHE A 20 -12.30 5.73 10.11
CA PHE A 20 -12.98 6.07 11.37
C PHE A 20 -14.18 5.18 11.70
N ASN A 21 -14.78 4.59 10.66
CA ASN A 21 -15.91 3.68 10.76
C ASN A 21 -15.55 2.23 11.15
N ARG A 22 -14.30 1.98 11.56
CA ARG A 22 -13.88 0.74 12.24
C ARG A 22 -13.98 0.80 13.76
N ILE A 23 -14.28 1.97 14.32
CA ILE A 23 -14.43 2.15 15.76
C ILE A 23 -15.82 1.66 16.19
N ASP A 24 -15.90 1.06 17.38
CA ASP A 24 -17.16 0.65 17.97
C ASP A 24 -18.14 1.82 18.11
N VAL A 25 -19.41 1.55 17.80
CA VAL A 25 -20.49 2.55 17.73
C VAL A 25 -20.69 3.26 19.08
N GLU A 26 -20.50 2.55 20.20
CA GLU A 26 -20.57 3.10 21.55
C GLU A 26 -19.50 4.17 21.78
N VAL A 27 -18.26 3.90 21.34
CA VAL A 27 -17.13 4.85 21.45
C VAL A 27 -17.36 6.06 20.54
N LEU A 28 -17.88 5.84 19.33
CA LEU A 28 -18.20 6.91 18.38
C LEU A 28 -19.22 7.91 18.95
N SER A 29 -20.19 7.43 19.71
CA SER A 29 -21.21 8.29 20.34
C SER A 29 -20.61 9.24 21.38
N VAL A 30 -19.65 8.76 22.19
CA VAL A 30 -18.89 9.59 23.14
C VAL A 30 -18.01 10.59 22.39
N VAL A 31 -17.36 10.16 21.31
CA VAL A 31 -16.53 11.05 20.48
C VAL A 31 -17.37 12.17 19.85
N ALA A 32 -18.60 11.90 19.43
CA ALA A 32 -19.52 12.93 18.93
C ALA A 32 -19.77 14.03 19.95
N GLN A 33 -19.96 13.69 21.23
CA GLN A 33 -20.14 14.66 22.31
C GLN A 33 -18.86 15.49 22.53
N GLN A 34 -17.69 14.85 22.51
CA GLN A 34 -16.39 15.51 22.65
C GLN A 34 -16.14 16.53 21.54
N ILE A 35 -16.37 16.12 20.29
CA ILE A 35 -16.32 16.98 19.11
C ILE A 35 -17.32 18.13 19.28
N SER A 36 -18.60 17.84 19.55
CA SER A 36 -19.60 18.90 19.70
C SER A 36 -19.24 19.94 20.76
N SER A 37 -18.64 19.53 21.89
CA SER A 37 -18.21 20.43 22.96
C SER A 37 -17.15 21.43 22.47
N VAL A 38 -16.14 20.94 21.77
CA VAL A 38 -15.09 21.78 21.17
C VAL A 38 -15.70 22.75 20.14
N TRP A 39 -16.63 22.30 19.29
CA TRP A 39 -17.20 23.12 18.21
C TRP A 39 -18.08 24.23 18.78
N ASN A 40 -18.83 23.92 19.84
CA ASN A 40 -19.63 24.92 20.55
C ASN A 40 -18.75 25.97 21.23
N ALA A 41 -17.62 25.57 21.81
CA ALA A 41 -16.67 26.52 22.40
C ALA A 41 -16.02 27.43 21.34
N ILE A 42 -15.68 26.89 20.16
CA ILE A 42 -15.17 27.67 19.01
C ILE A 42 -16.24 28.66 18.52
N ARG A 43 -17.48 28.20 18.30
CA ARG A 43 -18.60 29.05 17.85
C ARG A 43 -18.93 30.17 18.84
N ALA A 44 -18.76 29.91 20.12
CA ALA A 44 -18.93 30.89 21.18
C ALA A 44 -17.69 31.79 21.38
N HIS A 45 -16.66 31.67 20.53
CA HIS A 45 -15.40 32.45 20.59
C HIS A 45 -14.71 32.41 21.96
N LYS A 46 -14.78 31.26 22.65
CA LYS A 46 -14.15 31.09 23.97
C LYS A 46 -12.63 30.93 23.84
N GLN A 47 -11.89 31.51 24.79
CA GLN A 47 -10.43 31.31 24.92
C GLN A 47 -10.10 30.11 25.82
N THR A 48 -10.96 29.82 26.80
CA THR A 48 -10.90 28.62 27.62
C THR A 48 -12.29 28.00 27.73
N PHE A 49 -12.36 26.69 27.94
CA PHE A 49 -13.61 25.99 28.21
C PHE A 49 -13.36 24.73 29.02
N VAL A 50 -14.42 24.22 29.66
CA VAL A 50 -14.37 22.97 30.41
C VAL A 50 -14.59 21.80 29.44
N PHE A 51 -13.59 20.94 29.31
CA PHE A 51 -13.62 19.71 28.53
C PHE A 51 -13.36 18.51 29.45
N GLU A 52 -14.30 17.57 29.53
CA GLU A 52 -14.20 16.37 30.38
C GLU A 52 -13.80 16.74 31.83
N SER A 53 -14.54 17.69 32.41
CA SER A 53 -14.32 18.22 33.77
C SER A 53 -12.99 18.92 34.02
N THR A 54 -12.19 19.21 32.98
CA THR A 54 -10.98 20.03 33.10
C THR A 54 -11.11 21.32 32.31
N GLU A 55 -10.75 22.46 32.91
CA GLU A 55 -10.60 23.69 32.14
C GLU A 55 -9.34 23.63 31.28
N ILE A 56 -9.50 23.91 29.99
CA ILE A 56 -8.41 23.93 29.00
C ILE A 56 -8.43 25.21 28.18
N SER A 57 -7.26 25.62 27.71
CA SER A 57 -7.15 26.61 26.65
C SER A 57 -7.70 26.04 25.34
N LEU A 58 -8.36 26.90 24.55
CA LEU A 58 -8.87 26.56 23.24
C LEU A 58 -8.10 27.32 22.18
N ASN A 59 -7.47 26.60 21.27
CA ASN A 59 -6.97 27.18 20.04
C ASN A 59 -8.00 26.97 18.92
N PRO A 60 -8.61 28.05 18.38
CA PRO A 60 -9.68 27.94 17.39
C PRO A 60 -9.23 27.39 16.03
N THR A 61 -7.92 27.24 15.79
CA THR A 61 -7.42 26.61 14.56
C THR A 61 -7.61 25.10 14.54
N THR A 62 -7.99 24.48 15.66
CA THR A 62 -8.21 23.04 15.75
C THR A 62 -9.25 22.56 14.75
N SER A 63 -9.04 21.39 14.13
CA SER A 63 -9.97 20.82 13.14
C SER A 63 -9.88 19.31 13.10
N VAL A 64 -11.01 18.67 12.77
CA VAL A 64 -11.11 17.22 12.64
C VAL A 64 -11.70 16.85 11.30
N PHE A 65 -11.02 15.93 10.64
CA PHE A 65 -11.44 15.29 9.41
C PHE A 65 -11.51 13.79 9.64
N ILE A 66 -12.42 13.13 8.95
CA ILE A 66 -12.57 11.68 9.00
C ILE A 66 -12.61 11.16 7.57
N THR A 67 -12.00 10.00 7.34
CA THR A 67 -12.24 9.21 6.14
C THR A 67 -13.07 8.00 6.52
N MET A 68 -13.95 7.61 5.61
CA MET A 68 -14.70 6.37 5.72
C MET A 68 -14.87 5.79 4.33
N ASN A 69 -14.93 4.47 4.28
CA ASN A 69 -15.11 3.72 3.05
C ASN A 69 -16.34 2.83 3.25
N PRO A 70 -17.53 3.30 2.86
CA PRO A 70 -18.79 2.58 3.03
C PRO A 70 -18.79 1.22 2.32
N GLY A 71 -19.57 0.25 2.83
CA GLY A 71 -19.83 -1.02 2.13
C GLY A 71 -18.74 -2.09 2.22
N TYR A 72 -17.65 -1.87 2.95
CA TYR A 72 -16.62 -2.89 3.18
C TYR A 72 -16.86 -3.65 4.50
N ALA A 73 -16.45 -4.92 4.54
CA ALA A 73 -16.58 -5.77 5.71
C ALA A 73 -15.87 -5.18 6.96
N GLY A 74 -16.50 -5.35 8.12
CA GLY A 74 -15.98 -4.87 9.41
C GLY A 74 -16.03 -3.35 9.58
N ARG A 75 -16.89 -2.66 8.83
CA ARG A 75 -17.13 -1.22 8.95
C ARG A 75 -18.59 -0.96 9.30
N SER A 76 -18.81 -0.12 10.31
CA SER A 76 -20.12 0.27 10.79
C SER A 76 -20.58 1.57 10.12
N GLU A 77 -21.88 1.79 10.04
CA GLU A 77 -22.37 3.14 9.72
C GLU A 77 -22.12 4.08 10.91
N LEU A 78 -21.91 5.36 10.61
CA LEU A 78 -21.72 6.35 11.66
C LEU A 78 -23.07 6.74 12.27
N PRO A 79 -23.15 6.92 13.60
CA PRO A 79 -24.33 7.47 14.26
C PRO A 79 -24.77 8.83 13.69
N ASP A 80 -26.08 9.08 13.58
CA ASP A 80 -26.64 10.33 13.02
C ASP A 80 -26.13 11.59 13.74
N ASN A 81 -25.99 11.53 15.06
CA ASN A 81 -25.48 12.64 15.87
C ASN A 81 -24.02 12.98 15.52
N LEU A 82 -23.22 12.00 15.13
CA LEU A 82 -21.85 12.20 14.67
C LEU A 82 -21.85 12.72 13.24
N VAL A 83 -22.65 12.13 12.34
CA VAL A 83 -22.77 12.57 10.94
C VAL A 83 -23.15 14.04 10.85
N ALA A 84 -24.08 14.51 11.71
CA ALA A 84 -24.50 15.91 11.78
C ALA A 84 -23.38 16.90 12.11
N LEU A 85 -22.26 16.44 12.68
CA LEU A 85 -21.09 17.28 12.99
C LEU A 85 -20.14 17.48 11.81
N PHE A 86 -20.30 16.70 10.74
CA PHE A 86 -19.42 16.71 9.58
C PHE A 86 -20.13 17.17 8.32
N ARG A 87 -19.35 17.74 7.40
CA ARG A 87 -19.79 18.02 6.04
C ARG A 87 -19.29 16.89 5.13
N PRO A 88 -20.17 16.11 4.49
CA PRO A 88 -19.74 15.02 3.61
C PRO A 88 -19.14 15.58 2.31
N VAL A 89 -18.12 14.88 1.81
CA VAL A 89 -17.50 15.12 0.49
C VAL A 89 -17.39 13.78 -0.23
N ALA A 90 -17.96 13.68 -1.42
CA ALA A 90 -17.92 12.45 -2.22
C ALA A 90 -16.62 12.39 -3.03
N MET A 91 -15.81 11.35 -2.78
CA MET A 91 -14.53 11.10 -3.46
C MET A 91 -14.58 9.81 -4.28
N MET A 92 -15.53 9.73 -5.23
CA MET A 92 -15.91 8.47 -5.89
C MET A 92 -14.89 7.97 -6.93
N VAL A 93 -14.53 8.81 -7.91
CA VAL A 93 -13.67 8.39 -9.03
C VAL A 93 -12.69 9.53 -9.34
N PRO A 94 -11.37 9.34 -9.17
CA PRO A 94 -10.38 10.31 -9.58
C PRO A 94 -10.15 10.28 -11.10
N ASP A 95 -9.56 11.34 -11.66
CA ASP A 95 -9.09 11.33 -13.05
C ASP A 95 -7.71 10.67 -13.15
N TYR A 96 -7.69 9.40 -13.57
CA TYR A 96 -6.46 8.61 -13.67
C TYR A 96 -5.51 9.16 -14.73
N SER A 97 -6.03 9.69 -15.84
CA SER A 97 -5.21 10.16 -16.97
C SER A 97 -4.48 11.44 -16.61
N LEU A 98 -5.19 12.41 -16.02
CA LEU A 98 -4.60 13.68 -15.59
C LEU A 98 -3.55 13.45 -14.49
N ILE A 99 -3.87 12.63 -13.49
CA ILE A 99 -2.92 12.32 -12.41
C ILE A 99 -1.68 11.62 -12.96
N ALA A 100 -1.86 10.65 -13.85
CA ALA A 100 -0.76 9.94 -14.48
C ALA A 100 0.15 10.87 -15.29
N GLU A 101 -0.43 11.76 -16.09
CA GLU A 101 0.29 12.73 -16.92
C GLU A 101 1.17 13.66 -16.06
N ILE A 102 0.59 14.28 -15.03
CA ILE A 102 1.31 15.19 -14.13
C ILE A 102 2.45 14.45 -13.40
N LEU A 103 2.19 13.24 -12.90
CA LEU A 103 3.21 12.47 -12.20
C LEU A 103 4.34 12.04 -13.13
N LEU A 104 4.04 11.58 -14.35
CA LEU A 104 5.08 11.25 -15.34
C LEU A 104 5.92 12.48 -15.69
N TYR A 105 5.32 13.65 -15.91
CA TYR A 105 6.07 14.90 -16.10
C TYR A 105 6.98 15.21 -14.90
N SER A 106 6.50 15.00 -13.67
CA SER A 106 7.32 15.22 -12.47
C SER A 106 8.55 14.31 -12.36
N TYR A 107 8.54 13.16 -13.05
CA TYR A 107 9.69 12.25 -13.16
C TYR A 107 10.59 12.54 -14.39
N GLY A 108 10.29 13.59 -15.17
CA GLY A 108 11.09 14.00 -16.32
C GLY A 108 10.78 13.25 -17.63
N PHE A 109 9.57 12.72 -17.76
CA PHE A 109 9.09 12.16 -19.03
C PHE A 109 8.68 13.30 -19.98
N ASN A 110 9.16 13.26 -21.22
CA ASN A 110 8.80 14.23 -22.25
C ASN A 110 7.45 13.91 -22.89
N SER A 111 7.15 12.62 -23.08
CA SER A 111 5.94 12.11 -23.75
C SER A 111 4.82 11.74 -22.77
N ALA A 112 4.79 12.36 -21.59
CA ALA A 112 3.91 11.99 -20.49
C ALA A 112 2.41 11.95 -20.85
N GLN A 113 1.93 12.86 -21.70
CA GLN A 113 0.54 12.90 -22.16
C GLN A 113 0.14 11.66 -22.98
N LEU A 114 1.02 11.17 -23.86
CA LEU A 114 0.77 9.95 -24.64
C LEU A 114 0.83 8.72 -23.72
N LEU A 115 1.86 8.68 -22.87
CA LEU A 115 2.14 7.57 -21.95
C LEU A 115 1.04 7.40 -20.90
N SER A 116 0.47 8.50 -20.37
CA SER A 116 -0.63 8.45 -19.41
C SER A 116 -1.88 7.80 -20.02
N LYS A 117 -2.24 8.17 -21.26
CA LYS A 117 -3.36 7.56 -22.00
C LYS A 117 -3.13 6.08 -22.24
N LYS A 118 -1.93 5.68 -22.68
CA LYS A 118 -1.57 4.26 -22.87
C LYS A 118 -1.69 3.49 -21.56
N MET A 119 -1.14 4.02 -20.46
CA MET A 119 -1.19 3.36 -19.16
C MET A 119 -2.63 3.18 -18.66
N VAL A 120 -3.46 4.24 -18.71
CA VAL A 120 -4.87 4.14 -18.29
C VAL A 120 -5.63 3.17 -19.18
N ALA A 121 -5.38 3.17 -20.49
CA ALA A 121 -5.95 2.19 -21.41
C ALA A 121 -5.54 0.75 -21.05
N THR A 122 -4.28 0.49 -20.69
CA THR A 122 -3.83 -0.83 -20.23
C THR A 122 -4.63 -1.27 -19.01
N PHE A 123 -4.73 -0.44 -17.96
CA PHE A 123 -5.47 -0.81 -16.75
C PHE A 123 -6.96 -1.02 -17.01
N ARG A 124 -7.59 -0.19 -17.85
CA ARG A 124 -8.99 -0.35 -18.25
C ARG A 124 -9.22 -1.66 -19.00
N LEU A 125 -8.44 -1.93 -20.05
CA LEU A 125 -8.58 -3.16 -20.84
C LEU A 125 -8.30 -4.40 -20.00
N CYS A 126 -7.31 -4.35 -19.10
CA CYS A 126 -7.07 -5.42 -18.13
C CYS A 126 -8.30 -5.67 -17.25
N SER A 127 -8.95 -4.63 -16.73
CA SER A 127 -10.14 -4.78 -15.90
C SER A 127 -11.37 -5.29 -16.65
N GLU A 128 -11.46 -5.02 -17.96
CA GLU A 128 -12.59 -5.41 -18.80
C GLU A 128 -12.42 -6.80 -19.44
N GLN A 129 -11.18 -7.24 -19.72
CA GLN A 129 -10.91 -8.44 -20.52
C GLN A 129 -10.30 -9.60 -19.74
N LEU A 130 -9.59 -9.33 -18.64
CA LEU A 130 -9.00 -10.41 -17.83
C LEU A 130 -10.06 -11.04 -16.93
N SER A 131 -9.77 -12.26 -16.47
CA SER A 131 -10.67 -12.92 -15.52
C SER A 131 -10.80 -12.12 -14.21
N THR A 132 -11.99 -12.15 -13.61
CA THR A 132 -12.21 -11.52 -12.30
C THR A 132 -11.52 -12.34 -11.21
N GLN A 133 -10.54 -11.73 -10.53
CA GLN A 133 -9.82 -12.34 -9.41
C GLN A 133 -9.79 -11.40 -8.21
N ASP A 134 -9.92 -11.94 -7.01
CA ASP A 134 -9.97 -11.14 -5.76
C ASP A 134 -8.68 -10.34 -5.51
N HIS A 135 -7.54 -10.81 -6.02
CA HIS A 135 -6.23 -10.18 -5.85
C HIS A 135 -5.85 -9.24 -7.00
N TYR A 136 -6.69 -9.07 -8.02
CA TYR A 136 -6.43 -8.10 -9.08
C TYR A 136 -6.83 -6.70 -8.62
N ASP A 137 -5.90 -5.76 -8.74
CA ASP A 137 -6.08 -4.36 -8.37
C ASP A 137 -5.71 -3.46 -9.55
N TYR A 138 -6.71 -2.75 -10.05
CA TYR A 138 -6.60 -1.76 -11.12
C TYR A 138 -6.91 -0.33 -10.61
N GLY A 139 -6.95 -0.13 -9.29
CA GLY A 139 -7.20 1.15 -8.66
C GLY A 139 -6.01 2.12 -8.72
N MET A 140 -6.22 3.35 -8.22
CA MET A 140 -5.22 4.42 -8.27
C MET A 140 -3.90 4.07 -7.56
N ARG A 141 -3.94 3.19 -6.54
CA ARG A 141 -2.72 2.70 -5.87
C ARG A 141 -1.85 1.85 -6.80
N ALA A 142 -2.47 0.99 -7.62
CA ALA A 142 -1.76 0.19 -8.61
C ALA A 142 -1.14 1.08 -9.70
N VAL A 143 -1.90 2.06 -10.19
CA VAL A 143 -1.42 3.05 -11.17
C VAL A 143 -0.25 3.86 -10.62
N LYS A 144 -0.37 4.39 -9.40
CA LYS A 144 0.73 5.13 -8.75
C LYS A 144 1.98 4.25 -8.58
N SER A 145 1.83 2.98 -8.21
CA SER A 145 2.95 2.03 -8.09
C SER A 145 3.70 1.87 -9.41
N VAL A 146 2.99 1.77 -10.53
CA VAL A 146 3.61 1.67 -11.87
C VAL A 146 4.35 2.96 -12.22
N ILE A 147 3.75 4.14 -11.98
CA ILE A 147 4.41 5.42 -12.29
C ILE A 147 5.68 5.60 -11.47
N VAL A 148 5.65 5.28 -10.17
CA VAL A 148 6.84 5.36 -9.30
C VAL A 148 7.94 4.44 -9.83
N GLN A 149 7.60 3.21 -10.23
CA GLN A 149 8.55 2.28 -10.81
C GLN A 149 9.13 2.79 -12.15
N ALA A 150 8.27 3.32 -13.03
CA ALA A 150 8.69 3.94 -14.29
C ALA A 150 9.63 5.13 -14.03
N GLY A 151 9.35 5.95 -13.01
CA GLY A 151 10.21 7.06 -12.59
C GLY A 151 11.60 6.59 -12.11
N THR A 152 11.66 5.51 -11.33
CA THR A 152 12.94 4.89 -10.92
C THR A 152 13.71 4.37 -12.11
N LEU A 153 13.04 3.72 -13.06
CA LEU A 153 13.65 3.23 -14.31
C LEU A 153 14.16 4.39 -15.18
N LYS A 154 13.40 5.48 -15.31
CA LYS A 154 13.82 6.69 -16.05
C LYS A 154 15.07 7.32 -15.45
N LYS A 155 15.18 7.37 -14.12
CA LYS A 155 16.40 7.85 -13.44
C LYS A 155 17.61 6.94 -13.68
N ARG A 156 17.39 5.63 -13.71
CA ARG A 156 18.46 4.64 -13.95
C ARG A 156 18.91 4.59 -15.41
N TYR A 157 17.98 4.82 -16.34
CA TYR A 157 18.21 4.77 -17.78
C TYR A 157 17.64 6.03 -18.46
N PRO A 158 18.29 7.21 -18.34
CA PRO A 158 17.76 8.48 -18.82
C PRO A 158 17.47 8.51 -20.32
N ASP A 159 18.33 7.86 -21.10
CA ASP A 159 18.31 7.85 -22.57
C ASP A 159 17.49 6.69 -23.15
N MET A 160 16.95 5.79 -22.31
CA MET A 160 16.08 4.73 -22.78
C MET A 160 14.75 5.33 -23.24
N ASP A 161 14.20 4.74 -24.31
CA ASP A 161 12.87 5.08 -24.82
C ASP A 161 11.82 5.03 -23.70
N GLU A 162 11.09 6.14 -23.55
CA GLU A 162 10.10 6.32 -22.49
C GLU A 162 8.92 5.33 -22.62
N GLU A 163 8.55 4.96 -23.85
CA GLU A 163 7.54 3.92 -24.06
C GLU A 163 8.03 2.56 -23.55
N LEU A 164 9.31 2.24 -23.78
CA LEU A 164 9.92 1.00 -23.30
C LEU A 164 10.05 0.98 -21.77
N ILE A 165 10.37 2.13 -21.16
CA ILE A 165 10.41 2.29 -19.70
C ILE A 165 9.02 2.03 -19.10
N LEU A 166 7.97 2.66 -19.65
CA LEU A 166 6.60 2.46 -19.17
C LEU A 166 6.16 1.01 -19.35
N LEU A 167 6.43 0.42 -20.51
CA LEU A 167 6.15 -0.98 -20.81
C LEU A 167 6.81 -1.91 -19.78
N ARG A 168 8.09 -1.68 -19.45
CA ARG A 168 8.80 -2.46 -18.43
C ARG A 168 8.15 -2.35 -17.07
N ALA A 169 7.86 -1.12 -16.63
CA ALA A 169 7.18 -0.88 -15.35
C ALA A 169 5.80 -1.56 -15.28
N LEU A 170 5.02 -1.52 -16.37
CA LEU A 170 3.72 -2.18 -16.46
C LEU A 170 3.82 -3.70 -16.30
N CYS A 171 4.77 -4.34 -16.98
CA CYS A 171 4.94 -5.79 -16.89
C CYS A 171 5.48 -6.22 -15.52
N ASP A 172 6.54 -5.60 -15.04
CA ASP A 172 7.15 -5.93 -13.75
C ASP A 172 6.13 -5.83 -12.60
N ALA A 173 5.23 -4.83 -12.65
CA ALA A 173 4.22 -4.63 -11.62
C ALA A 173 3.03 -5.58 -11.71
N ASN A 174 2.70 -6.14 -12.90
CA ASN A 174 1.43 -6.83 -13.12
C ASN A 174 1.59 -8.31 -13.50
N VAL A 175 2.62 -8.68 -14.27
CA VAL A 175 2.90 -10.08 -14.65
C VAL A 175 2.99 -11.03 -13.44
N PRO A 176 3.60 -10.65 -12.29
CA PRO A 176 3.65 -11.54 -11.13
C PRO A 176 2.28 -11.90 -10.55
N LYS A 177 1.25 -11.07 -10.78
CA LYS A 177 -0.10 -11.22 -10.24
C LYS A 177 -0.99 -12.11 -11.11
N PHE A 178 -0.79 -12.07 -12.43
CA PHE A 178 -1.71 -12.66 -13.38
C PHE A 178 -1.60 -14.18 -13.46
N LEU A 179 -2.74 -14.81 -13.70
CA LEU A 179 -2.84 -16.23 -14.03
C LEU A 179 -2.24 -16.50 -15.40
N LYS A 180 -1.83 -17.76 -15.65
CA LYS A 180 -1.18 -18.14 -16.91
C LYS A 180 -2.04 -17.86 -18.16
N GLN A 181 -3.37 -18.03 -18.05
CA GLN A 181 -4.32 -17.75 -19.13
C GLN A 181 -4.45 -16.25 -19.38
N ASP A 182 -4.57 -15.46 -18.30
CA ASP A 182 -4.64 -14.01 -18.32
C ASP A 182 -3.36 -13.35 -18.85
N LEU A 183 -2.19 -13.98 -18.67
CA LEU A 183 -0.93 -13.49 -19.26
C LEU A 183 -0.97 -13.44 -20.79
N GLN A 184 -1.69 -14.37 -21.44
CA GLN A 184 -1.81 -14.35 -22.90
C GLN A 184 -2.63 -13.14 -23.37
N LEU A 185 -3.75 -12.87 -22.69
CA LEU A 185 -4.61 -11.71 -22.96
C LEU A 185 -3.87 -10.40 -22.67
N PHE A 186 -3.17 -10.32 -21.53
CA PHE A 186 -2.35 -9.18 -21.17
C PHE A 186 -1.26 -8.88 -22.22
N ASN A 187 -0.56 -9.91 -22.70
CA ASN A 187 0.44 -9.74 -23.75
C ASN A 187 -0.17 -9.23 -25.07
N GLY A 188 -1.40 -9.64 -25.41
CA GLY A 188 -2.16 -9.09 -26.53
C GLY A 188 -2.43 -7.59 -26.36
N ILE A 189 -2.99 -7.19 -25.21
CA ILE A 189 -3.24 -5.79 -24.86
C ILE A 189 -1.95 -4.95 -24.96
N ILE A 190 -0.85 -5.48 -24.44
CA ILE A 190 0.46 -4.82 -24.47
C ILE A 190 0.99 -4.66 -25.91
N SER A 191 0.91 -5.70 -26.75
CA SER A 191 1.35 -5.63 -28.16
C SER A 191 0.55 -4.59 -28.95
N ASP A 192 -0.74 -4.44 -28.66
CA ASP A 192 -1.60 -3.47 -29.34
C ASP A 192 -1.30 -2.03 -28.91
N LEU A 193 -1.05 -1.80 -27.62
CA LEU A 193 -0.76 -0.47 -27.08
C LEU A 193 0.70 -0.01 -27.29
N PHE A 194 1.64 -0.95 -27.40
CA PHE A 194 3.08 -0.70 -27.54
C PHE A 194 3.67 -1.43 -28.76
N PRO A 195 3.23 -1.09 -29.99
CA PRO A 195 3.64 -1.80 -31.20
C PRO A 195 5.15 -1.67 -31.44
N GLY A 196 5.79 -2.80 -31.77
CA GLY A 196 7.22 -2.85 -32.08
C GLY A 196 8.16 -2.66 -30.88
N LYS A 197 7.63 -2.69 -29.65
CA LYS A 197 8.42 -2.63 -28.41
C LYS A 197 8.50 -4.01 -27.78
N THR A 198 9.71 -4.53 -27.62
CA THR A 198 9.96 -5.80 -26.93
C THR A 198 10.82 -5.56 -25.71
N GLN A 199 10.50 -6.24 -24.62
CA GLN A 199 11.34 -6.20 -23.42
C GLN A 199 12.59 -7.04 -23.61
N ASN A 200 13.74 -6.48 -23.28
CA ASN A 200 14.97 -7.24 -23.17
C ASN A 200 14.96 -8.02 -21.86
N ALA A 201 15.52 -9.24 -21.88
CA ALA A 201 15.70 -10.02 -20.67
C ALA A 201 16.56 -9.24 -19.66
N THR A 202 16.10 -9.15 -18.42
CA THR A 202 16.89 -8.58 -17.33
C THR A 202 18.06 -9.52 -17.02
N ASP A 203 19.28 -9.03 -17.14
CA ASP A 203 20.45 -9.75 -16.64
C ASP A 203 20.60 -9.51 -15.14
N TYR A 204 20.41 -10.56 -14.35
CA TYR A 204 20.54 -10.54 -12.90
C TYR A 204 21.95 -10.95 -12.44
N GLY A 205 22.85 -11.32 -13.35
CA GLY A 205 24.26 -11.59 -13.08
C GLY A 205 24.50 -12.51 -11.88
N ILE A 206 25.25 -11.99 -10.89
CA ILE A 206 25.65 -12.74 -9.69
C ILE A 206 24.44 -13.21 -8.84
N LEU A 207 23.33 -12.47 -8.87
CA LEU A 207 22.14 -12.85 -8.13
C LEU A 207 21.56 -14.16 -8.66
N MET A 208 21.51 -14.33 -9.98
CA MET A 208 20.99 -15.55 -10.60
C MET A 208 21.89 -16.77 -10.30
N SER A 209 23.21 -16.60 -10.41
CA SER A 209 24.14 -17.71 -10.16
C SER A 209 24.12 -18.15 -8.69
N THR A 210 24.08 -17.20 -7.75
CA THR A 210 23.97 -17.50 -6.31
C THR A 210 22.60 -18.07 -5.93
N LEU A 211 21.53 -17.62 -6.59
CA LEU A 211 20.18 -18.19 -6.42
C LEU A 211 20.17 -19.68 -6.77
N LEU A 212 20.68 -20.06 -7.94
CA LEU A 212 20.73 -21.45 -8.38
C LEU A 212 21.52 -22.34 -7.42
N GLN A 213 22.62 -21.84 -6.86
CA GLN A 213 23.38 -22.54 -5.81
C GLN A 213 22.56 -22.66 -4.52
N THR A 214 21.84 -21.62 -4.12
CA THR A 214 21.03 -21.63 -2.90
C THR A 214 19.86 -22.60 -3.00
N ILE A 215 19.20 -22.70 -4.15
CA ILE A 215 18.15 -23.71 -4.41
C ILE A 215 18.70 -25.12 -4.18
N LYS A 216 19.90 -25.43 -4.70
CA LYS A 216 20.55 -26.73 -4.49
C LYS A 216 20.87 -26.99 -3.01
N ASN A 217 21.35 -25.98 -2.28
CA ASN A 217 21.63 -26.10 -0.85
C ASN A 217 20.36 -26.39 -0.02
N HIS A 218 19.22 -25.84 -0.45
CA HIS A 218 17.90 -26.15 0.11
C HIS A 218 17.37 -27.54 -0.31
N LYS A 219 18.13 -28.32 -1.07
CA LYS A 219 17.74 -29.62 -1.64
C LYS A 219 16.48 -29.55 -2.52
N LEU A 220 16.30 -28.42 -3.20
CA LEU A 220 15.19 -28.17 -4.12
C LEU A 220 15.63 -28.33 -5.58
N GLN A 221 14.66 -28.52 -6.47
CA GLN A 221 14.88 -28.53 -7.91
C GLN A 221 14.76 -27.11 -8.47
N ALA A 222 15.76 -26.67 -9.23
CA ALA A 222 15.74 -25.38 -9.91
C ALA A 222 14.90 -25.45 -11.20
N LYS A 223 13.58 -25.63 -11.05
CA LYS A 223 12.64 -25.49 -12.17
C LYS A 223 12.49 -24.02 -12.56
N ASP A 224 12.36 -23.75 -13.85
CA ASP A 224 12.31 -22.37 -14.39
C ASP A 224 11.19 -21.53 -13.76
N ASP A 225 10.01 -22.11 -13.55
CA ASP A 225 8.88 -21.43 -12.89
C ASP A 225 9.22 -21.01 -11.46
N PHE A 226 9.95 -21.85 -10.72
CA PHE A 226 10.36 -21.57 -9.34
C PHE A 226 11.39 -20.43 -9.31
N VAL A 227 12.42 -20.52 -10.15
CA VAL A 227 13.46 -19.50 -10.29
C VAL A 227 12.82 -18.15 -10.67
N THR A 228 11.95 -18.15 -11.68
CA THR A 228 11.22 -16.97 -12.12
C THR A 228 10.40 -16.35 -11.00
N LYS A 229 9.71 -17.16 -10.18
CA LYS A 229 8.91 -16.65 -9.06
C LYS A 229 9.76 -16.07 -7.92
N VAL A 230 10.96 -16.62 -7.67
CA VAL A 230 11.90 -16.03 -6.71
C VAL A 230 12.41 -14.67 -7.22
N MET A 231 12.74 -14.56 -8.51
CA MET A 231 13.17 -13.30 -9.11
C MET A 231 12.05 -12.25 -9.12
N GLN A 232 10.83 -12.64 -9.46
CA GLN A 232 9.66 -11.76 -9.37
C GLN A 232 9.43 -11.27 -7.94
N LEU A 233 9.61 -12.12 -6.93
CA LEU A 233 9.51 -11.71 -5.53
C LEU A 233 10.58 -10.66 -5.18
N TYR A 234 11.82 -10.84 -5.62
CA TYR A 234 12.89 -9.86 -5.44
C TYR A 234 12.55 -8.51 -6.08
N ASP A 235 12.10 -8.51 -7.33
CA ASP A 235 11.77 -7.27 -8.06
C ASP A 235 10.59 -6.53 -7.41
N VAL A 236 9.55 -7.26 -6.97
CA VAL A 236 8.39 -6.66 -6.30
C VAL A 236 8.77 -6.08 -4.93
N LEU A 237 9.64 -6.75 -4.17
CA LEU A 237 10.13 -6.24 -2.87
C LEU A 237 10.98 -4.96 -3.04
N GLY A 238 11.67 -4.80 -4.17
CA GLY A 238 12.41 -3.57 -4.49
C GLY A 238 11.52 -2.34 -4.72
N VAL A 239 10.21 -2.54 -4.99
CA VAL A 239 9.26 -1.47 -5.29
C VAL A 239 8.21 -1.30 -4.17
N ARG A 240 7.86 -2.37 -3.46
CA ARG A 240 6.75 -2.38 -2.49
C ARG A 240 7.18 -2.89 -1.13
N HIS A 241 6.79 -2.15 -0.09
CA HIS A 241 7.00 -2.56 1.30
C HIS A 241 6.13 -3.75 1.74
N GLY A 242 4.92 -3.87 1.20
CA GLY A 242 3.98 -4.94 1.53
C GLY A 242 3.67 -5.81 0.31
N VAL A 243 3.88 -7.12 0.44
CA VAL A 243 3.68 -8.10 -0.64
C VAL A 243 2.90 -9.30 -0.10
N MET A 244 2.00 -9.84 -0.93
CA MET A 244 1.27 -11.07 -0.63
C MET A 244 1.80 -12.21 -1.50
N LEU A 245 2.14 -13.33 -0.87
CA LEU A 245 2.46 -14.59 -1.56
C LEU A 245 1.22 -15.49 -1.53
N VAL A 246 0.53 -15.59 -2.67
CA VAL A 246 -0.74 -16.31 -2.80
C VAL A 246 -0.57 -17.59 -3.61
N GLY A 247 -1.29 -18.64 -3.22
CA GLY A 247 -1.26 -19.95 -3.89
C GLY A 247 -1.64 -21.10 -2.95
N PRO A 248 -1.78 -22.33 -3.45
CA PRO A 248 -2.24 -23.47 -2.66
C PRO A 248 -1.21 -23.91 -1.61
N THR A 249 -1.67 -24.68 -0.61
CA THR A 249 -0.80 -25.38 0.35
C THR A 249 0.18 -26.28 -0.39
N GLY A 250 1.44 -26.30 0.04
CA GLY A 250 2.50 -27.04 -0.66
C GLY A 250 2.99 -26.41 -1.98
N GLY A 251 2.43 -25.26 -2.40
CA GLY A 251 2.83 -24.58 -3.64
C GLY A 251 4.20 -23.87 -3.63
N GLY A 252 5.09 -24.17 -2.68
CA GLY A 252 6.45 -23.62 -2.63
C GLY A 252 6.60 -22.15 -2.18
N LYS A 253 5.51 -21.49 -1.75
CA LYS A 253 5.51 -20.06 -1.37
C LYS A 253 6.53 -19.72 -0.27
N THR A 254 6.52 -20.50 0.80
CA THR A 254 7.45 -20.33 1.93
C THR A 254 8.88 -20.63 1.52
N SER A 255 9.09 -21.64 0.67
CA SER A 255 10.40 -21.96 0.10
C SER A 255 10.93 -20.83 -0.78
N ASN A 256 10.10 -20.18 -1.60
CA ASN A 256 10.51 -19.00 -2.39
C ASN A 256 11.07 -17.90 -1.49
N LEU A 257 10.37 -17.58 -0.40
CA LEU A 257 10.78 -16.55 0.56
C LEU A 257 12.12 -16.90 1.23
N HIS A 258 12.27 -18.12 1.74
CA HIS A 258 13.50 -18.54 2.41
C HIS A 258 14.70 -18.62 1.47
N VAL A 259 14.50 -19.15 0.26
CA VAL A 259 15.56 -19.21 -0.76
C VAL A 259 16.01 -17.81 -1.13
N LEU A 260 15.09 -16.85 -1.32
CA LEU A 260 15.45 -15.46 -1.60
C LEU A 260 16.26 -14.86 -0.45
N LYS A 261 15.76 -14.99 0.79
CA LYS A 261 16.43 -14.47 1.99
C LYS A 261 17.86 -15.03 2.13
N ASP A 262 18.04 -16.33 2.00
CA ASP A 262 19.38 -16.94 2.10
C ASP A 262 20.29 -16.57 0.92
N THR A 263 19.72 -16.37 -0.27
CA THR A 263 20.47 -15.88 -1.44
C THR A 263 21.01 -14.48 -1.17
N LEU A 264 20.18 -13.57 -0.64
CA LEU A 264 20.57 -12.21 -0.29
C LEU A 264 21.60 -12.20 0.85
N CYS A 265 21.44 -13.03 1.88
CA CYS A 265 22.42 -13.15 2.97
C CYS A 265 23.79 -13.66 2.49
N LYS A 266 23.84 -14.55 1.48
CA LYS A 266 25.11 -14.99 0.90
C LYS A 266 25.81 -13.91 0.08
N LEU A 267 25.03 -12.96 -0.44
CA LEU A 267 25.54 -11.81 -1.20
C LEU A 267 25.81 -10.61 -0.30
N ASP A 268 25.68 -10.74 1.02
CA ASP A 268 25.91 -9.65 1.96
C ASP A 268 27.30 -9.03 1.77
N GLY A 269 27.35 -7.71 1.61
CA GLY A 269 28.58 -6.97 1.33
C GLY A 269 29.04 -6.99 -0.13
N VAL A 270 28.33 -7.68 -1.04
CA VAL A 270 28.61 -7.71 -2.48
C VAL A 270 27.56 -6.89 -3.23
N ALA A 271 27.98 -6.07 -4.21
CA ALA A 271 27.09 -5.41 -5.19
C ALA A 271 25.79 -4.79 -4.61
N SER A 272 25.91 -4.08 -3.49
CA SER A 272 24.81 -3.40 -2.79
C SER A 272 23.73 -4.32 -2.18
N PHE A 273 23.98 -5.63 -2.08
CA PHE A 273 23.12 -6.53 -1.33
C PHE A 273 23.41 -6.44 0.17
N SER A 274 22.37 -6.64 0.97
CA SER A 274 22.44 -6.59 2.43
C SER A 274 21.81 -7.84 3.03
N LYS A 275 22.33 -8.24 4.18
CA LYS A 275 21.73 -9.28 5.02
C LYS A 275 20.24 -9.00 5.26
N VAL A 276 19.44 -10.07 5.20
CA VAL A 276 18.00 -10.05 5.45
C VAL A 276 17.69 -10.82 6.73
N ASP A 277 17.10 -10.14 7.69
CA ASP A 277 16.52 -10.75 8.89
C ASP A 277 15.03 -11.03 8.66
N LEU A 278 14.59 -12.23 9.06
CA LEU A 278 13.22 -12.70 8.82
C LEU A 278 12.54 -13.04 10.14
N TYR A 279 11.45 -12.33 10.42
CA TYR A 279 10.60 -12.55 11.58
C TYR A 279 9.26 -13.11 11.12
N THR A 280 8.83 -14.21 11.72
CA THR A 280 7.58 -14.90 11.35
C THR A 280 6.58 -14.78 12.49
N LEU A 281 5.39 -14.26 12.17
CA LEU A 281 4.30 -14.11 13.12
C LEU A 281 3.02 -14.72 12.53
N ASN A 282 2.34 -15.54 13.33
CA ASN A 282 0.99 -16.00 13.00
C ASN A 282 -0.04 -15.15 13.77
N PRO A 283 -0.64 -14.12 13.15
CA PRO A 283 -1.55 -13.20 13.85
C PRO A 283 -2.86 -13.86 14.28
N LYS A 284 -3.16 -15.09 13.80
CA LYS A 284 -4.35 -15.85 14.21
C LYS A 284 -4.08 -16.79 15.39
N ALA A 285 -2.81 -16.98 15.78
CA ALA A 285 -2.44 -17.82 16.91
C ALA A 285 -2.36 -17.04 18.24
N ILE A 286 -2.46 -15.71 18.18
CA ILE A 286 -2.41 -14.81 19.34
C ILE A 286 -3.63 -13.89 19.34
N SER A 287 -3.95 -13.35 20.51
CA SER A 287 -5.01 -12.35 20.66
C SER A 287 -4.63 -10.99 20.06
N MET A 288 -5.62 -10.13 19.82
CA MET A 288 -5.37 -8.77 19.33
C MET A 288 -4.56 -7.93 20.32
N GLY A 289 -4.78 -8.12 21.63
CA GLY A 289 -4.02 -7.44 22.67
C GLY A 289 -2.56 -7.87 22.72
N GLU A 290 -2.26 -9.16 22.52
CA GLU A 290 -0.87 -9.64 22.41
C GLU A 290 -0.19 -9.14 21.13
N LEU A 291 -0.94 -9.03 20.02
CA LEU A 291 -0.42 -8.59 18.72
C LEU A 291 -0.12 -7.09 18.67
N TYR A 292 -1.04 -6.25 19.17
CA TYR A 292 -0.96 -4.79 19.04
C TYR A 292 -0.60 -4.07 20.35
N GLY A 293 -0.56 -4.81 21.46
CA GLY A 293 -0.57 -4.25 22.80
C GLY A 293 -1.98 -3.91 23.25
N GLU A 294 -2.23 -4.03 24.55
CA GLU A 294 -3.48 -3.62 25.18
C GLU A 294 -3.21 -2.78 26.42
N PHE A 295 -4.23 -2.01 26.79
CA PHE A 295 -4.19 -1.16 27.97
C PHE A 295 -4.82 -1.92 29.13
N ASP A 296 -4.08 -2.05 30.21
CA ASP A 296 -4.63 -2.64 31.42
C ASP A 296 -5.63 -1.64 32.05
N PRO A 297 -6.91 -2.04 32.20
CA PRO A 297 -7.97 -1.12 32.62
C PRO A 297 -7.82 -0.66 34.08
N ILE A 298 -7.05 -1.38 34.91
CA ILE A 298 -6.89 -1.11 36.34
C ILE A 298 -5.68 -0.20 36.57
N THR A 299 -4.53 -0.58 36.02
CA THR A 299 -3.24 0.10 36.23
C THR A 299 -3.01 1.26 35.28
N GLN A 300 -3.79 1.35 34.21
CA GLN A 300 -3.60 2.32 33.14
C GLN A 300 -2.23 2.22 32.44
N PHE A 301 -1.59 1.05 32.50
CA PHE A 301 -0.32 0.80 31.82
C PHE A 301 -0.58 0.19 30.43
N GLN A 302 0.15 0.67 29.42
CA GLN A 302 0.09 0.11 28.08
C GLN A 302 1.23 -0.89 27.90
N PHE A 303 0.90 -2.16 27.70
CA PHE A 303 1.89 -3.17 27.35
C PHE A 303 2.14 -3.11 25.85
N PHE A 304 3.35 -2.71 25.45
CA PHE A 304 3.81 -2.87 24.07
C PHE A 304 4.67 -4.12 23.97
N PHE A 305 4.19 -5.15 23.28
CA PHE A 305 5.06 -6.23 22.82
C PHE A 305 5.75 -5.75 21.54
N PHE A 306 6.95 -5.19 21.68
CA PHE A 306 7.85 -5.07 20.55
C PHE A 306 8.33 -6.47 20.19
N PHE A 307 7.77 -7.06 19.12
CA PHE A 307 8.43 -8.15 18.42
C PHE A 307 9.68 -7.55 17.74
N VAL A 308 10.81 -7.59 18.45
CA VAL A 308 12.15 -7.23 17.96
C VAL A 308 12.74 -8.38 17.14
#